data_AF-A0A6A7MCT4-F1
#
_entry.id   AF-A0A6A7MCT4-F1
#
_cell.length_a   1.000
_cell.length_b   1.000
_cell.length_c   1.000
_cell.angle_alpha   90.00
_cell.angle_beta   90.00
_cell.angle_gamma   90.00
#
_symmetry.space_group_name_H-M   'P 1'
#
loop_
_entity.id
_entity.type
_entity.pdbx_description
1 polymer ?
#
loop_
_entity_poly.entity_id
_entity_poly.type
_entity_poly.pdbx_seq_one_letter_code
_entity_poly.pdbx_strand_id
1 'polypeptide(L)' 'MVICTTPFEVTAKNIARVLGIPDYPFTKVQHPIGSCTLPELKVRAEVAYQQALSILLEG' A
#
# COMPACT_ATOMS: atom_id res chain seq x y z
N MET A 1 8.26 0.19 -4.77
CA MET A 1 6.98 0.68 -4.20
C MET A 1 6.10 -0.50 -3.90
N VAL A 2 5.63 -0.64 -2.66
CA VAL A 2 4.80 -1.77 -2.20
C VAL A 2 3.36 -1.29 -2.02
N ILE A 3 2.39 -2.08 -2.50
CA ILE A 3 0.96 -1.88 -2.25
C ILE A 3 0.51 -2.90 -1.23
N CYS A 4 0.07 -2.43 -0.06
CA CYS A 4 -0.38 -3.26 1.04
C CYS A 4 -1.91 -3.16 1.17
N THR A 5 -2.59 -4.28 1.44
CA THR A 5 -4.00 -4.22 1.88
C THR A 5 -4.06 -4.07 3.40
N THR A 6 -5.12 -3.45 3.92
CA THR A 6 -5.27 -3.15 5.36
C THR A 6 -4.89 -4.30 6.32
N PRO A 7 -5.31 -5.57 6.08
CA PRO A 7 -4.96 -6.67 6.99
C PRO A 7 -3.46 -6.98 7.08
N PHE A 8 -2.66 -6.58 6.08
CA PHE A 8 -1.23 -6.90 6.00
C PHE A 8 -0.33 -5.76 6.49
N GLU A 9 -0.89 -4.65 6.97
CA GLU A 9 -0.11 -3.48 7.40
C GLU A 9 0.91 -3.83 8.50
N VAL A 10 0.50 -4.65 9.48
CA VAL A 10 1.38 -5.09 10.57
C VAL A 10 2.55 -5.92 10.02
N THR A 11 2.26 -6.83 9.09
CA THR A 11 3.27 -7.67 8.44
C THR A 11 4.27 -6.83 7.65
N ALA A 12 3.79 -5.87 6.85
CA ALA A 12 4.63 -4.97 6.09
C ALA A 12 5.59 -4.17 6.99
N LYS A 13 5.06 -3.60 8.08
CA LYS A 13 5.86 -2.87 9.09
C LYS A 13 6.89 -3.76 9.77
N ASN A 14 6.55 -5.00 10.08
CA ASN A 14 7.49 -5.93 10.73
C ASN A 14 8.61 -6.35 9.79
N ILE A 15 8.31 -6.63 8.51
CA ILE A 15 9.33 -6.94 7.50
C ILE A 15 10.28 -5.74 7.34
N ALA A 16 9.74 -4.53 7.23
CA ALA A 16 10.52 -3.30 7.12
C ALA A 16 11.52 -3.14 8.27
N ARG A 17 11.09 -3.39 9.52
CA ARG A 17 11.99 -3.40 10.69
C ARG A 17 13.07 -4.48 10.62
N VAL A 18 12.72 -5.71 10.26
CA VAL A 18 13.68 -6.83 10.15
C VAL A 18 14.75 -6.53 9.09
N LEU A 19 14.37 -5.85 8.00
CA LEU A 19 15.29 -5.44 6.94
C LEU A 19 16.13 -4.19 7.29
N GLY A 20 15.95 -3.61 8.48
CA GLY A 20 16.69 -2.42 8.91
C GLY A 20 16.18 -1.11 8.31
N ILE A 21 14.96 -1.08 7.75
CA ILE A 21 14.34 0.10 7.12
C ILE A 21 12.96 0.33 7.76
N PRO A 22 12.87 0.70 9.06
CA PRO A 22 11.61 0.73 9.81
C PRO A 22 10.54 1.66 9.22
N ASP A 23 10.97 2.70 8.51
CA ASP A 23 10.11 3.72 7.89
C ASP A 23 9.93 3.52 6.39
N TYR A 24 10.17 2.29 5.88
CA TYR A 24 9.99 1.99 4.46
C TYR A 24 8.57 2.36 4.00
N PRO A 25 8.43 3.28 3.03
CA PRO A 25 7.12 3.78 2.65
C PRO A 25 6.38 2.76 1.77
N PHE A 26 5.09 2.59 2.04
CA PHE A 26 4.19 1.74 1.25
C PHE A 26 2.79 2.36 1.19
N THR A 27 2.07 2.10 0.11
CA THR A 27 0.68 2.55 -0.03
C THR A 27 -0.26 1.55 0.63
N LYS A 28 -1.39 2.01 1.16
CA LYS A 28 -2.43 1.16 1.74
C LYS A 28 -3.76 1.25 0.97
N VAL A 29 -4.33 0.10 0.65
CA VAL A 29 -5.66 0.00 0.01
C VAL A 29 -6.59 -0.96 0.76
N GLN A 30 -7.89 -0.87 0.49
CA GLN A 30 -8.87 -1.74 1.12
C GLN A 30 -8.77 -3.18 0.62
N HIS A 31 -8.91 -4.15 1.53
CA HIS A 31 -9.08 -5.57 1.19
C HIS A 31 -10.56 -5.87 0.81
N PRO A 32 -10.83 -6.87 -0.03
CA PRO A 32 -9.92 -7.65 -0.87
C PRO A 32 -9.51 -6.91 -2.14
N ILE A 33 -8.58 -7.49 -2.90
CA ILE A 33 -8.27 -7.10 -4.29
C ILE A 33 -8.80 -8.17 -5.26
N GLY A 34 -8.57 -9.45 -4.94
CA GLY A 34 -8.82 -10.56 -5.86
C GLY A 34 -10.29 -10.84 -6.20
N SER A 35 -11.24 -10.35 -5.39
CA SER A 35 -12.68 -10.52 -5.63
C SER A 35 -13.38 -9.22 -6.03
N CYS A 36 -12.63 -8.17 -6.35
CA CYS A 36 -13.21 -6.89 -6.76
C CYS A 36 -13.65 -6.94 -8.21
N THR A 37 -14.76 -6.27 -8.48
CA THR A 37 -15.09 -5.88 -9.85
C THR A 37 -14.08 -4.87 -10.37
N LEU A 38 -14.00 -4.73 -11.70
CA LEU A 38 -13.09 -3.77 -12.31
C LEU A 38 -13.31 -2.31 -11.85
N PRO A 39 -14.56 -1.81 -11.71
CA PRO A 39 -14.79 -0.47 -11.16
C PRO A 39 -14.26 -0.30 -9.73
N GLU A 40 -14.50 -1.28 -8.86
CA GLU A 40 -14.00 -1.26 -7.48
C GLU A 40 -12.47 -1.35 -7.39
N LEU A 41 -11.85 -2.07 -8.33
CA LEU A 41 -10.39 -2.14 -8.42
C LEU A 41 -9.79 -0.80 -8.86
N LYS A 42 -10.45 -0.08 -9.80
CA LYS A 42 -10.04 1.27 -10.21
C LYS A 42 -10.04 2.24 -9.04
N VAL A 43 -11.07 2.19 -8.19
CA VAL A 43 -11.13 3.04 -6.98
C VAL A 43 -9.94 2.76 -6.05
N ARG A 44 -9.59 1.48 -5.83
CA ARG A 44 -8.40 1.12 -5.01
C ARG A 44 -7.10 1.57 -5.66
N ALA A 45 -6.98 1.46 -6.98
CA ALA A 45 -5.80 1.90 -7.72
C ALA A 45 -5.60 3.41 -7.61
N GLU A 46 -6.68 4.20 -7.70
CA GLU A 46 -6.61 5.66 -7.51
C GLU A 46 -6.11 6.02 -6.11
N VAL A 47 -6.63 5.33 -5.08
CA VAL A 47 -6.17 5.52 -3.69
C VAL A 47 -4.69 5.20 -3.52
N ALA A 48 -4.19 4.12 -4.14
CA ALA A 48 -2.77 3.79 -4.11
C ALA A 48 -1.93 4.83 -4.87
N TYR A 49 -2.41 5.31 -6.01
CA TYR A 49 -1.72 6.29 -6.85
C TYR A 49 -1.51 7.63 -6.12
N GLN A 50 -2.54 8.15 -5.45
CA GLN A 50 -2.42 9.40 -4.69
C GLN A 50 -1.39 9.29 -3.54
N GLN A 51 -1.39 8.15 -2.82
CA GLN A 51 -0.38 7.88 -1.78
C GLN A 51 1.03 7.73 -2.38
N ALA A 52 1.15 7.03 -3.50
CA ALA A 52 2.41 6.84 -4.21
C ALA A 52 3.01 8.17 -4.65
N LEU A 53 2.19 9.09 -5.17
CA LEU A 53 2.64 10.43 -5.55
C LEU A 53 3.25 11.17 -4.37
N SER A 54 2.57 11.23 -3.22
CA SER A 54 3.11 11.86 -2.01
C SER A 54 4.42 11.20 -1.58
N ILE A 55 4.49 9.87 -1.52
CA ILE A 55 5.73 9.13 -1.19
C ILE A 55 6.87 9.47 -2.14
N LEU A 56 6.61 9.57 -3.45
CA LEU A 56 7.65 9.74 -4.46
C LEU A 56 8.11 11.20 -4.63
N LEU A 57 7.25 12.17 -4.32
CA LEU A 57 7.52 13.59 -4.51
C LEU A 57 7.96 14.30 -3.22
N GLU A 58 7.54 13.79 -2.06
CA GLU A 58 7.77 14.40 -0.74
C GLU A 58 8.71 13.56 0.14
N GLY A 59 9.08 12.35 -0.31
CA GLY A 59 9.96 11.40 0.39
C GLY A 59 11.45 11.61 0.15
#